data_AF-A0A250XRP7-F1
#
_entry.id   AF-A0A250XRP7-F1
#
_cell.length_a   1.000
_cell.length_b   1.000
_cell.length_c   1.000
_cell.angle_alpha   90.00
_cell.angle_beta   90.00
_cell.angle_gamma   90.00
#
_symmetry.space_group_name_H-M   'P 1'
#
loop_
_entity.id
_entity.type
_entity.pdbx_description
1 polymer ?
#
loop_
_entity_poly.entity_id
_entity_poly.type
_entity_poly.pdbx_seq_one_letter_code
_entity_poly.pdbx_strand_id
1 'polypeptide(L)'
;MQVRGPAVHPGDAALRPHHLQRLCGGAPAAERLRRFVILVMVIILLTYIYKYYGEVTIVTASDGQRYVVRKLPDSQRAAEILAALNAKLTRLVRHMVASYPNDRSVEFLYANYNPAALSEGGTEVGYTSYAVNKGEKIVVCLRQKAGNGQKEDAFVDENVLTYVAIHELAHLMTEIVGHTTDFWDNFRRLAREAIAIGVYERIDFEAAPEPYCGIIISSSVV
;
A
#
# COMPACT_ATOMS: atom_id res chain seq x y z
N MET A 1 -96.86 -56.37 -7.55
CA MET A 1 -96.43 -54.97 -7.40
C MET A 1 -95.69 -54.84 -6.08
N GLN A 2 -94.37 -54.92 -6.11
CA GLN A 2 -93.49 -54.71 -4.97
C GLN A 2 -92.19 -54.08 -5.49
N VAL A 3 -91.82 -53.00 -4.83
CA VAL A 3 -90.72 -52.07 -5.09
C VAL A 3 -89.49 -52.52 -4.30
N ARG A 4 -88.29 -52.25 -4.86
CA ARG A 4 -86.96 -52.00 -4.22
C ARG A 4 -85.88 -52.59 -5.13
N GLY A 5 -84.72 -51.98 -5.37
CA GLY A 5 -84.04 -50.83 -4.78
C GLY A 5 -82.71 -50.62 -5.55
N PRO A 6 -81.93 -49.58 -5.23
CA PRO A 6 -81.11 -48.85 -6.21
C PRO A 6 -79.65 -49.28 -6.32
N ALA A 7 -79.01 -48.68 -7.33
CA ALA A 7 -77.65 -48.87 -7.83
C ALA A 7 -76.52 -48.65 -6.81
N VAL A 8 -75.44 -49.42 -7.01
CA VAL A 8 -74.18 -49.37 -6.26
C VAL A 8 -73.23 -48.36 -6.90
N HIS A 9 -72.78 -47.37 -6.13
CA HIS A 9 -71.59 -46.55 -6.43
C HIS A 9 -70.43 -47.03 -5.56
N PRO A 10 -69.19 -47.12 -6.09
CA PRO A 10 -68.02 -47.45 -5.28
C PRO A 10 -67.39 -46.15 -4.77
N GLY A 11 -67.34 -46.01 -3.45
CA GLY A 11 -66.58 -44.96 -2.80
C GLY A 11 -66.33 -45.39 -1.37
N ASP A 12 -65.12 -45.86 -1.09
CA ASP A 12 -64.50 -45.66 0.22
C ASP A 12 -62.99 -45.83 0.09
N ALA A 13 -62.33 -44.68 0.13
CA ALA A 13 -60.89 -44.52 0.18
C ALA A 13 -60.41 -45.00 1.56
N ALA A 14 -59.56 -46.03 1.57
CA ALA A 14 -58.93 -46.50 2.78
C ALA A 14 -57.99 -45.43 3.37
N LEU A 15 -58.21 -45.14 4.65
CA LEU A 15 -57.48 -44.18 5.48
C LEU A 15 -55.99 -44.49 5.57
N ARG A 16 -55.18 -43.42 5.48
CA ARG A 16 -53.75 -43.40 5.83
C ARG A 16 -53.55 -43.47 7.35
N PRO A 17 -52.60 -44.26 7.86
CA PRO A 17 -52.02 -44.00 9.16
C PRO A 17 -50.84 -43.03 9.02
N HIS A 18 -51.05 -41.80 9.51
CA HIS A 18 -49.98 -40.94 9.99
C HIS A 18 -49.44 -41.53 11.29
N HIS A 19 -48.19 -42.01 11.30
CA HIS A 19 -47.43 -42.21 12.54
C HIS A 19 -46.09 -41.48 12.47
N LEU A 20 -45.98 -40.53 13.38
CA LEU A 20 -44.81 -39.77 13.80
C LEU A 20 -43.48 -40.55 13.76
N GLN A 21 -42.46 -39.91 13.16
CA GLN A 21 -41.03 -39.87 13.54
C GLN A 21 -40.30 -39.27 12.32
N ARG A 22 -39.58 -38.14 12.35
CA ARG A 22 -38.60 -37.63 13.31
C ARG A 22 -38.51 -36.10 13.15
N LEU A 23 -38.99 -35.35 14.13
CA LEU A 23 -38.59 -33.94 14.33
C LEU A 23 -37.28 -33.91 15.12
N CYS A 24 -36.18 -34.39 14.52
CA CYS A 24 -34.81 -34.27 15.07
C CYS A 24 -33.78 -34.44 13.94
N GLY A 25 -33.97 -33.78 12.81
CA GLY A 25 -33.00 -33.74 11.72
C GLY A 25 -31.93 -32.68 11.97
N GLY A 26 -31.16 -32.81 13.05
CA GLY A 26 -29.94 -32.02 13.18
C GLY A 26 -29.00 -32.39 12.04
N ALA A 27 -28.49 -31.40 11.30
CA ALA A 27 -27.50 -31.62 10.25
C ALA A 27 -26.41 -32.60 10.73
N PRO A 28 -25.99 -33.59 9.91
CA PRO A 28 -25.03 -34.60 10.32
C PRO A 28 -23.80 -33.93 10.94
N ALA A 29 -23.16 -34.57 11.94
CA ALA A 29 -22.04 -33.96 12.67
C ALA A 29 -20.94 -33.43 11.73
N ALA A 30 -20.73 -34.08 10.58
CA ALA A 30 -19.86 -33.62 9.51
C ALA A 30 -20.28 -32.29 8.87
N GLU A 31 -21.58 -32.03 8.68
CA GLU A 31 -22.08 -30.74 8.20
C GLU A 31 -21.93 -29.63 9.24
N ARG A 32 -22.13 -29.94 10.53
CA ARG A 32 -21.88 -29.00 11.63
C ARG A 32 -20.41 -28.62 11.71
N LEU A 33 -19.52 -29.62 11.61
CA LEU A 33 -18.07 -29.40 11.55
C LEU A 33 -17.66 -28.59 10.31
N ARG A 34 -18.21 -28.91 9.12
CA ARG A 34 -17.93 -28.16 7.88
C ARG A 34 -18.35 -26.70 7.98
N ARG A 35 -19.54 -26.42 8.52
CA ARG A 35 -20.02 -25.05 8.76
C ARG A 35 -19.14 -24.30 9.75
N PHE A 36 -18.71 -24.97 10.82
CA PHE A 36 -17.78 -24.40 11.79
C PHE A 36 -16.42 -24.06 11.17
N VAL A 37 -15.83 -24.98 10.39
CA VAL A 37 -14.56 -24.74 9.69
C VAL A 37 -14.68 -23.58 8.70
N ILE A 38 -15.75 -23.53 7.90
CA ILE A 38 -16.00 -22.42 6.96
C ILE A 38 -16.14 -21.10 7.73
N LEU A 39 -16.87 -21.08 8.84
CA LEU A 39 -17.03 -19.88 9.67
C LEU A 39 -15.67 -19.39 10.21
N VAL A 40 -14.84 -20.30 10.72
CA VAL A 40 -13.49 -19.97 11.21
C VAL A 40 -12.62 -19.42 10.07
N MET A 41 -12.64 -20.03 8.89
CA MET A 41 -11.92 -19.54 7.71
C MET A 41 -12.38 -18.15 7.28
N VAL A 42 -13.69 -17.88 7.32
CA VAL A 42 -14.25 -16.55 7.03
C VAL A 42 -13.82 -15.54 8.07
N ILE A 43 -13.81 -15.88 9.36
CA ILE A 43 -13.34 -14.99 10.43
C ILE A 43 -11.85 -14.66 10.24
N ILE A 44 -11.00 -15.66 9.95
CA ILE A 44 -9.57 -15.47 9.65
C ILE A 44 -9.40 -14.56 8.43
N LEU A 45 -10.16 -14.78 7.36
CA LEU A 45 -10.13 -13.93 6.17
C LEU A 45 -10.56 -12.49 6.47
N LEU A 46 -11.67 -12.30 7.20
CA LEU A 46 -12.18 -10.97 7.56
C LEU A 46 -11.21 -10.23 8.49
N THR A 47 -10.59 -10.92 9.45
CA THR A 47 -9.56 -10.32 10.31
C THR A 47 -8.29 -9.97 9.55
N TYR A 48 -7.87 -10.80 8.59
CA TYR A 48 -6.76 -10.49 7.69
C TYR A 48 -7.07 -9.24 6.84
N ILE A 49 -8.25 -9.18 6.23
CA ILE A 49 -8.71 -8.02 5.44
C ILE A 49 -8.78 -6.77 6.33
N TYR A 50 -9.39 -6.86 7.51
CA TYR A 50 -9.52 -5.72 8.42
C TYR A 50 -8.15 -5.17 8.85
N LYS A 51 -7.20 -6.07 9.13
CA LYS A 51 -5.83 -5.68 9.45
C LYS A 51 -5.16 -5.01 8.24
N TYR A 52 -5.28 -5.59 7.06
CA TYR A 52 -4.65 -5.07 5.84
C TYR A 52 -5.19 -3.69 5.41
N TYR A 53 -6.50 -3.46 5.50
CA TYR A 53 -7.12 -2.19 5.06
C TYR A 53 -7.26 -1.13 6.16
N GLY A 54 -7.00 -1.48 7.42
CA GLY A 54 -7.15 -0.58 8.59
C GLY A 54 -5.92 0.27 8.93
N GLU A 55 -4.81 0.09 8.20
CA GLU A 55 -3.48 0.58 8.60
C GLU A 55 -3.15 2.01 8.15
N VAL A 56 -3.97 2.64 7.29
CA VAL A 56 -3.73 3.99 6.79
C VAL A 56 -4.85 4.97 7.11
N THR A 57 -4.54 6.25 7.10
CA THR A 57 -5.47 7.38 7.24
C THR A 57 -5.04 8.52 6.33
N ILE A 58 -5.95 9.45 6.06
CA ILE A 58 -5.66 10.63 5.25
C ILE A 58 -5.60 11.84 6.16
N VAL A 59 -4.47 12.54 6.16
CA VAL A 59 -4.21 13.70 7.00
C VAL A 59 -3.90 14.91 6.12
N THR A 60 -4.43 16.07 6.51
CA THR A 60 -4.10 17.34 5.84
C THR A 60 -2.88 17.94 6.54
N ALA A 61 -1.82 18.22 5.79
CA ALA A 61 -0.61 18.85 6.32
C ALA A 61 -0.69 20.38 6.25
N SER A 62 0.33 21.06 6.78
CA SER A 62 0.40 22.52 6.79
C SER A 62 0.45 23.18 5.40
N ASP A 63 0.84 22.44 4.35
CA ASP A 63 0.82 22.89 2.94
C ASP A 63 -0.58 22.88 2.31
N GLY A 64 -1.59 22.41 3.06
CA GLY A 64 -2.97 22.27 2.61
C GLY A 64 -3.24 21.00 1.78
N GLN A 65 -2.22 20.18 1.52
CA GLN A 65 -2.37 18.92 0.80
C GLN A 65 -2.78 17.78 1.73
N ARG A 66 -3.39 16.75 1.13
CA ARG A 66 -3.83 15.54 1.83
C ARG A 66 -2.88 14.39 1.54
N TYR A 67 -2.29 13.83 2.59
CA TYR A 67 -1.35 12.72 2.49
C TYR A 67 -1.95 11.45 3.07
N VAL A 68 -1.72 10.33 2.38
CA VAL A 68 -2.01 8.99 2.92
C VAL A 68 -0.84 8.59 3.81
N VAL A 69 -1.11 8.39 5.09
CA VAL A 69 -0.13 8.05 6.14
C VAL A 69 -0.59 6.85 6.96
N ARG A 70 0.31 6.22 7.70
CA ARG A 70 -0.04 5.14 8.63
C ARG A 70 -0.94 5.68 9.74
N LYS A 71 -1.93 4.89 10.16
CA LYS A 71 -2.88 5.21 11.22
C LYS A 71 -2.25 5.02 12.61
N LEU A 72 -1.27 5.88 12.92
CA LEU A 72 -0.56 5.93 14.19
C LEU A 72 -0.83 7.26 14.94
N PRO A 73 -0.56 7.33 16.26
CA PRO A 73 -0.79 8.53 17.06
C PRO A 73 -0.07 9.79 16.53
N ASP A 74 1.04 9.61 15.83
CA ASP A 74 1.88 10.65 15.23
C ASP A 74 1.69 10.79 13.71
N SER A 75 0.54 10.36 13.18
CA SER A 75 0.16 10.49 11.77
C SER A 75 0.20 11.92 11.24
N GLN A 76 -0.09 12.93 12.07
CA GLN A 76 0.11 14.34 11.70
C GLN A 76 1.59 14.63 11.39
N ARG A 77 2.52 14.13 12.21
CA ARG A 77 3.96 14.32 11.99
C ARG A 77 4.42 13.65 10.70
N ALA A 78 3.90 12.46 10.39
CA ALA A 78 4.16 11.79 9.12
C ALA A 78 3.71 12.64 7.91
N ALA A 79 2.51 13.24 8.00
CA ALA A 79 2.00 14.13 6.95
C ALA A 79 2.86 15.39 6.77
N GLU A 80 3.34 15.99 7.87
CA GLU A 80 4.26 17.15 7.78
C GLU A 80 5.62 16.77 7.17
N ILE A 81 6.14 15.58 7.46
CA ILE A 81 7.38 15.09 6.83
C ILE A 81 7.18 14.91 5.32
N LEU A 82 6.05 14.34 4.90
CA LEU A 82 5.72 14.22 3.48
C LEU A 82 5.57 15.58 2.82
N ALA A 83 4.93 16.56 3.47
CA ALA A 83 4.80 17.91 2.94
C ALA A 83 6.17 18.58 2.75
N ALA A 84 7.06 18.50 3.74
CA ALA A 84 8.43 19.02 3.66
C ALA A 84 9.24 18.34 2.53
N LEU A 85 9.14 17.01 2.43
CA LEU A 85 9.77 16.24 1.37
C LEU A 85 9.22 16.63 -0.01
N ASN A 86 7.91 16.76 -0.14
CA ASN A 86 7.24 17.13 -1.39
C ASN A 86 7.65 18.53 -1.87
N ALA A 87 7.81 19.49 -0.95
CA ALA A 87 8.31 20.82 -1.26
C ALA A 87 9.74 20.78 -1.83
N LYS A 88 10.63 19.95 -1.24
CA LYS A 88 11.99 19.72 -1.74
C LYS A 88 12.00 19.09 -3.14
N LEU A 89 11.22 18.04 -3.36
CA LEU A 89 11.12 17.36 -4.64
C LEU A 89 10.55 18.28 -5.73
N THR A 90 9.48 19.02 -5.41
CA THR A 90 8.89 20.01 -6.34
C THR A 90 9.90 21.08 -6.72
N ARG A 91 10.71 21.55 -5.76
CA ARG A 91 11.78 22.52 -6.03
C ARG A 91 12.85 21.93 -6.96
N LEU A 92 13.26 20.68 -6.74
CA LEU A 92 14.22 19.99 -7.60
C LEU A 92 13.67 19.78 -9.02
N VAL A 93 12.44 19.28 -9.16
CA VAL A 93 11.82 19.07 -10.48
C VAL A 93 11.72 20.38 -11.26
N ARG A 94 11.29 21.47 -10.62
CA ARG A 94 11.25 22.81 -11.25
C ARG A 94 12.64 23.28 -11.67
N HIS A 95 13.65 23.07 -10.83
CA HIS A 95 15.04 23.40 -11.16
C HIS A 95 15.55 22.61 -12.37
N MET A 96 15.25 21.31 -12.44
CA MET A 96 15.62 20.46 -13.57
C MET A 96 14.99 20.96 -14.87
N VAL A 97 13.68 21.26 -14.87
CA VAL A 97 12.97 21.79 -16.04
C VAL A 97 13.54 23.13 -16.49
N ALA A 98 13.85 24.03 -15.55
CA ALA A 98 14.43 25.32 -15.87
C ALA A 98 15.86 25.22 -16.42
N SER A 99 16.67 24.31 -15.88
CA SER A 99 18.08 24.15 -16.25
C SER A 99 18.27 23.36 -17.54
N TYR A 100 17.33 22.47 -17.89
CA TYR A 100 17.44 21.54 -19.01
C TYR A 100 16.14 21.45 -19.83
N PRO A 101 15.66 22.57 -20.40
CA PRO A 101 14.32 22.64 -21.01
C PRO A 101 14.13 21.76 -22.25
N ASN A 102 15.22 21.31 -22.90
CA ASN A 102 15.18 20.48 -24.12
C ASN A 102 15.64 19.03 -23.87
N ASP A 103 15.78 18.62 -22.62
CA ASP A 103 16.23 17.29 -22.26
C ASP A 103 15.04 16.33 -22.11
N ARG A 104 14.99 15.31 -22.95
CA ARG A 104 13.88 14.33 -22.97
C ARG A 104 13.71 13.60 -21.63
N SER A 105 14.79 13.33 -20.90
CA SER A 105 14.70 12.68 -19.59
C SER A 105 14.04 13.59 -18.56
N VAL A 106 14.30 14.90 -18.63
CA VAL A 106 13.69 15.92 -17.77
C VAL A 106 12.22 16.16 -18.14
N GLU A 107 11.88 16.08 -19.42
CA GLU A 107 10.48 16.07 -19.86
C GLU A 107 9.70 14.90 -19.23
N PHE A 108 10.27 13.69 -19.23
CA PHE A 108 9.67 12.54 -18.55
C PHE A 108 9.52 12.79 -17.05
N LEU A 109 10.56 13.28 -16.39
CA LEU A 109 10.51 13.60 -14.96
C LEU A 109 9.34 14.56 -14.65
N TYR A 110 9.19 15.63 -15.42
CA TYR A 110 8.13 16.61 -15.21
C TYR A 110 6.75 16.05 -15.49
N ALA A 111 6.59 15.27 -16.57
CA ALA A 111 5.31 14.67 -16.93
C ALA A 111 4.85 13.60 -15.92
N ASN A 112 5.81 12.88 -15.33
CA ASN A 112 5.56 11.75 -14.44
C ASN A 112 5.43 12.16 -12.96
N TYR A 113 6.06 13.25 -12.54
CA TYR A 113 6.00 13.70 -11.15
C TYR A 113 4.66 14.37 -10.83
N ASN A 114 3.88 13.72 -9.96
CA ASN A 114 2.67 14.28 -9.39
C ASN A 114 2.87 14.56 -7.88
N PRO A 115 2.88 15.83 -7.42
CA PRO A 115 3.07 16.14 -6.01
C PRO A 115 1.92 15.63 -5.11
N ALA A 116 0.74 15.31 -5.68
CA ALA A 116 -0.37 14.71 -4.92
C ALA A 116 -0.27 13.18 -4.79
N ALA A 117 0.72 12.55 -5.43
CA ALA A 117 0.88 11.09 -5.44
C ALA A 117 1.76 10.54 -4.30
N LEU A 118 2.34 11.42 -3.47
CA LEU A 118 3.25 11.04 -2.39
C LEU A 118 2.50 10.49 -1.17
N SER A 119 2.96 9.36 -0.63
CA SER A 119 2.34 8.68 0.52
C SER A 119 3.34 7.92 1.38
N GLU A 120 2.97 7.65 2.64
CA GLU A 120 3.74 6.78 3.52
C GLU A 120 3.56 5.31 3.13
N GLY A 121 4.65 4.55 3.13
CA GLY A 121 4.65 3.11 2.97
C GLY A 121 4.10 2.37 4.19
N GLY A 122 3.37 1.29 3.93
CA GLY A 122 2.89 0.39 4.98
C GLY A 122 4.00 -0.51 5.56
N THR A 123 3.61 -1.43 6.43
CA THR A 123 4.53 -2.41 7.06
C THR A 123 4.86 -3.60 6.15
N GLU A 124 4.67 -3.45 4.83
CA GLU A 124 4.88 -4.51 3.84
C GLU A 124 6.34 -4.98 3.88
N VAL A 125 6.54 -6.30 3.91
CA VAL A 125 7.87 -6.90 3.99
C VAL A 125 8.53 -6.80 2.61
N GLY A 126 9.80 -6.38 2.58
CA GLY A 126 10.62 -6.36 1.36
C GLY A 126 10.57 -5.08 0.52
N TYR A 127 9.66 -4.15 0.81
CA TYR A 127 9.62 -2.84 0.17
C TYR A 127 9.99 -1.72 1.14
N THR A 128 10.88 -0.83 0.69
CA THR A 128 11.32 0.36 1.43
C THR A 128 10.76 1.62 0.77
N SER A 129 10.88 1.78 -0.54
CA SER A 129 10.20 2.82 -1.32
C SER A 129 9.99 2.34 -2.74
N TYR A 130 8.99 2.91 -3.41
CA TYR A 130 8.70 2.59 -4.80
C TYR A 130 7.79 3.64 -5.45
N ALA A 131 7.93 3.79 -6.75
CA ALA A 131 6.96 4.46 -7.61
C ALA A 131 6.14 3.45 -8.41
N VAL A 132 4.81 3.64 -8.47
CA VAL A 132 3.88 2.84 -9.26
C VAL A 132 3.55 3.58 -10.56
N ASN A 133 3.48 2.86 -11.68
CA ASN A 133 3.05 3.37 -12.99
C ASN A 133 3.66 4.73 -13.36
N LYS A 134 4.98 4.88 -13.20
CA LYS A 134 5.70 6.13 -13.50
C LYS A 134 5.11 7.35 -12.78
N GLY A 135 4.76 7.21 -11.50
CA GLY A 135 4.47 8.36 -10.62
C GLY A 135 3.00 8.57 -10.28
N GLU A 136 2.13 7.66 -10.71
CA GLU A 136 0.74 7.60 -10.24
C GLU A 136 0.66 7.50 -8.71
N LYS A 137 1.62 6.77 -8.12
CA LYS A 137 1.84 6.71 -6.67
C LYS A 137 3.33 6.70 -6.38
N ILE A 138 3.77 7.49 -5.41
CA ILE A 138 5.14 7.47 -4.88
C ILE A 138 5.03 7.12 -3.39
N VAL A 139 5.57 5.98 -3.00
CA VAL A 139 5.46 5.44 -1.65
C VAL A 139 6.82 5.52 -0.98
N VAL A 140 6.89 6.23 0.15
CA VAL A 140 8.12 6.43 0.92
C VAL A 140 7.97 5.85 2.31
N CYS A 141 8.92 5.02 2.75
CA CYS A 141 8.93 4.50 4.12
C CYS A 141 9.52 5.54 5.06
N LEU A 142 8.64 6.25 5.76
CA LEU A 142 9.04 7.34 6.66
C LEU A 142 9.65 6.84 7.98
N ARG A 143 9.58 5.53 8.24
CA ARG A 143 9.86 4.95 9.56
C ARG A 143 10.83 3.79 9.48
N GLN A 144 11.60 3.61 10.55
CA GLN A 144 12.48 2.46 10.72
C GLN A 144 11.66 1.19 10.96
N LYS A 145 12.06 0.10 10.29
CA LYS A 145 11.58 -1.26 10.57
C LYS A 145 12.63 -1.96 11.45
N ALA A 146 12.20 -3.00 12.17
CA ALA A 146 13.13 -3.84 12.91
C ALA A 146 14.25 -4.39 12.00
N GLY A 147 15.47 -4.54 12.53
CA GLY A 147 16.58 -5.21 11.84
C GLY A 147 17.88 -4.41 11.70
N ASN A 148 17.88 -3.10 11.95
CA ASN A 148 19.04 -2.23 11.76
C ASN A 148 19.48 -1.47 13.04
N GLY A 149 19.10 -1.97 14.23
CA GLY A 149 19.46 -1.38 15.52
C GLY A 149 18.70 -0.11 15.89
N GLN A 150 17.82 0.39 15.00
CA GLN A 150 16.96 1.54 15.29
C GLN A 150 15.70 1.14 16.05
N LYS A 151 15.13 2.11 16.77
CA LYS A 151 13.81 1.96 17.39
C LYS A 151 12.77 1.80 16.28
N GLU A 152 12.02 0.70 16.34
CA GLU A 152 10.90 0.46 15.43
C GLU A 152 9.91 1.63 15.43
N ASP A 153 9.39 1.97 14.25
CA ASP A 153 8.48 3.09 13.99
C ASP A 153 9.05 4.50 14.24
N ALA A 154 10.33 4.62 14.64
CA ALA A 154 11.01 5.92 14.67
C ALA A 154 11.10 6.50 13.26
N PHE A 155 10.91 7.81 13.12
CA PHE A 155 11.07 8.47 11.83
C PHE A 155 12.52 8.40 11.34
N VAL A 156 12.67 8.18 10.04
CA VAL A 156 13.94 8.25 9.33
C VAL A 156 14.41 9.71 9.28
N ASP A 157 15.72 9.91 9.27
CA ASP A 157 16.32 11.22 9.05
C ASP A 157 15.84 11.86 7.73
N GLU A 158 15.57 13.17 7.76
CA GLU A 158 14.99 13.90 6.63
C GLU A 158 15.92 13.95 5.42
N ASN A 159 17.23 14.02 5.64
CA ASN A 159 18.21 14.07 4.57
C ASN A 159 18.34 12.68 3.89
N VAL A 160 18.28 11.61 4.68
CA VAL A 160 18.18 10.22 4.16
C VAL A 160 16.88 10.02 3.36
N LEU A 161 15.74 10.49 3.87
CA LEU A 161 14.46 10.46 3.14
C LEU A 161 14.55 11.23 1.82
N THR A 162 15.25 12.37 1.81
CA THR A 162 15.46 13.17 0.61
C THR A 162 16.28 12.38 -0.43
N TYR A 163 17.37 11.72 -0.01
CA TYR A 163 18.16 10.87 -0.90
C TYR A 163 17.35 9.75 -1.54
N VAL A 164 16.54 9.04 -0.74
CA VAL A 164 15.67 7.96 -1.23
C VAL A 164 14.58 8.51 -2.14
N ALA A 165 13.98 9.66 -1.83
CA ALA A 165 12.98 10.24 -2.71
C ALA A 165 13.56 10.71 -4.05
N ILE A 166 14.84 11.14 -4.07
CA ILE A 166 15.56 11.43 -5.31
C ILE A 166 15.79 10.15 -6.14
N HIS A 167 16.02 9.00 -5.48
CA HIS A 167 16.06 7.69 -6.16
C HIS A 167 14.73 7.40 -6.88
N GLU A 168 13.60 7.64 -6.23
CA GLU A 168 12.28 7.47 -6.87
C GLU A 168 12.06 8.47 -8.03
N LEU A 169 12.55 9.72 -7.91
CA LEU A 169 12.56 10.66 -9.05
C LEU A 169 13.39 10.14 -10.24
N ALA A 170 14.50 9.43 -9.99
CA ALA A 170 15.28 8.84 -11.06
C ALA A 170 14.49 7.74 -11.81
N HIS A 171 13.65 6.96 -11.12
CA HIS A 171 12.74 6.02 -11.79
C HIS A 171 11.69 6.71 -12.66
N LEU A 172 11.27 7.93 -12.31
CA LEU A 172 10.35 8.77 -13.08
C LEU A 172 11.02 9.42 -14.29
N MET A 173 12.31 9.75 -14.15
CA MET A 173 13.15 10.36 -15.20
C MET A 173 13.62 9.35 -16.26
N THR A 174 13.64 8.05 -15.92
CA THR A 174 14.11 6.97 -16.81
C THR A 174 12.96 6.27 -17.54
N GLU A 175 13.10 6.10 -18.85
CA GLU A 175 12.10 5.42 -19.70
C GLU A 175 12.01 3.92 -19.36
N ILE A 176 13.14 3.22 -19.35
CA ILE A 176 13.21 1.77 -19.07
C ILE A 176 13.09 1.50 -17.56
N VAL A 177 12.26 0.53 -17.18
CA VAL A 177 12.11 0.11 -15.77
C VAL A 177 13.35 -0.65 -15.30
N GLY A 178 13.76 -0.38 -14.06
CA GLY A 178 14.91 -1.00 -13.40
C GLY A 178 16.10 -0.05 -13.23
N HIS A 179 17.18 -0.57 -12.65
CA HIS A 179 18.40 0.18 -12.34
C HIS A 179 19.43 0.08 -13.49
N THR A 180 19.02 0.49 -14.69
CA THR A 180 19.87 0.55 -15.90
C THR A 180 20.96 1.63 -15.80
N THR A 181 21.87 1.68 -16.77
CA THR A 181 22.86 2.78 -16.87
C THR A 181 22.16 4.15 -16.88
N ASP A 182 21.10 4.31 -17.69
CA ASP A 182 20.33 5.55 -17.76
C ASP A 182 19.71 5.93 -16.40
N PHE A 183 19.20 4.94 -15.65
CA PHE A 183 18.74 5.16 -14.28
C PHE A 183 19.85 5.73 -13.39
N TRP A 184 21.02 5.10 -13.38
CA TRP A 184 22.11 5.55 -12.53
C TRP A 184 22.65 6.92 -12.93
N ASP A 185 22.70 7.22 -14.23
CA ASP A 185 23.13 8.52 -14.72
C ASP A 185 22.11 9.63 -14.37
N ASN A 186 20.82 9.35 -14.49
CA ASN A 186 19.75 10.24 -14.03
C ASN A 186 19.80 10.43 -12.52
N PHE A 187 20.00 9.37 -11.74
CA PHE A 187 20.10 9.47 -10.29
C PHE A 187 21.30 10.31 -9.85
N ARG A 188 22.48 10.10 -10.47
CA ARG A 188 23.67 10.95 -10.24
C ARG A 188 23.40 12.40 -10.54
N ARG A 189 22.78 12.68 -11.68
CA ARG A 189 22.46 14.04 -12.10
C ARG A 189 21.51 14.71 -11.12
N LEU A 190 20.40 14.07 -10.79
CA LEU A 190 19.43 14.58 -9.82
C LEU A 190 20.07 14.84 -8.45
N ALA A 191 20.89 13.91 -7.97
CA ALA A 191 21.58 14.08 -6.69
C ALA A 191 22.57 15.25 -6.70
N ARG A 192 23.35 15.43 -7.78
CA ARG A 192 24.25 16.59 -7.93
C ARG A 192 23.49 17.91 -7.98
N GLU A 193 22.41 17.98 -8.76
CA GLU A 193 21.60 19.19 -8.85
C GLU A 193 20.89 19.49 -7.52
N ALA A 194 20.41 18.46 -6.83
CA ALA A 194 19.83 18.60 -5.49
C ALA A 194 20.84 19.15 -4.47
N ILE A 195 22.10 18.71 -4.53
CA ILE A 195 23.18 19.27 -3.70
C ILE A 195 23.45 20.72 -4.09
N ALA A 196 23.58 21.01 -5.39
CA ALA A 196 23.91 22.34 -5.89
C ALA A 196 22.87 23.41 -5.46
N ILE A 197 21.60 23.04 -5.38
CA ILE A 197 20.53 23.94 -4.93
C ILE A 197 20.24 23.82 -3.42
N GLY A 198 20.93 22.96 -2.66
CA GLY A 198 20.70 22.76 -1.23
C GLY A 198 19.37 22.07 -0.88
N VAL A 199 18.83 21.25 -1.79
CA VAL A 199 17.72 20.33 -1.48
C VAL A 199 18.20 19.12 -0.68
N TYR A 200 19.40 18.61 -1.00
CA TYR A 200 20.02 17.45 -0.37
C TYR A 200 21.42 17.82 0.14
N GLU A 201 21.75 17.45 1.37
CA GLU A 201 23.11 17.55 1.90
C GLU A 201 23.86 16.25 1.63
N ARG A 202 25.05 16.30 1.01
CA ARG A 202 25.77 15.09 0.63
C ARG A 202 26.17 14.28 1.87
N ILE A 203 25.70 13.04 1.93
CA ILE A 203 26.20 12.01 2.85
C ILE A 203 27.18 11.09 2.10
N ASP A 204 28.32 10.82 2.72
CA ASP A 204 29.22 9.75 2.31
C ASP A 204 28.77 8.46 3.00
N PHE A 205 27.90 7.69 2.36
CA PHE A 205 27.34 6.46 2.94
C PHE A 205 28.36 5.33 3.04
N GLU A 206 29.49 5.41 2.34
CA GLU A 206 30.59 4.46 2.49
C GLU A 206 31.34 4.71 3.80
N ALA A 207 31.56 5.98 4.15
CA ALA A 207 32.18 6.38 5.42
C ALA A 207 31.20 6.36 6.61
N ALA A 208 29.95 6.74 6.38
CA ALA A 208 28.89 6.84 7.38
C ALA A 208 27.59 6.20 6.86
N PRO A 209 27.46 4.87 6.91
CA PRO A 209 26.24 4.18 6.50
C PRO A 209 25.05 4.58 7.37
N GLU A 210 23.88 4.79 6.74
CA GLU A 210 22.68 5.28 7.44
C GLU A 210 21.55 4.23 7.40
N PRO A 211 20.78 4.07 8.49
CA PRO A 211 19.66 3.15 8.53
C PRO A 211 18.45 3.70 7.77
N TYR A 212 17.84 2.86 6.95
CA TYR A 212 16.61 3.20 6.24
C TYR A 212 15.64 2.03 6.23
N CYS A 213 14.47 2.17 6.86
CA CYS A 213 13.36 1.23 6.72
C CYS A 213 13.75 -0.27 6.90
N GLY A 214 14.60 -0.58 7.90
CA GLY A 214 15.06 -1.94 8.19
C GLY A 214 16.27 -2.42 7.38
N ILE A 215 16.79 -1.60 6.46
CA ILE A 215 18.07 -1.82 5.78
C ILE A 215 19.10 -0.75 6.20
N ILE A 216 20.33 -0.90 5.70
CA ILE A 216 21.41 0.09 5.81
C ILE A 216 21.75 0.57 4.39
N ILE A 217 21.76 1.88 4.18
CA ILE A 217 22.28 2.52 2.98
C ILE A 217 23.78 2.73 3.20
N SER A 218 24.60 2.08 2.37
CA SER A 218 26.06 2.06 2.53
C SER A 218 26.83 2.43 1.27
N SER A 219 26.18 3.05 0.29
CA SER A 219 26.84 3.53 -0.93
C SER A 219 26.19 4.80 -1.46
N SER A 220 27.03 5.74 -1.87
CA SER A 220 26.62 7.03 -2.42
C SER A 220 26.67 7.00 -3.93
N VAL A 221 25.64 7.57 -4.57
CA VAL A 221 25.64 7.71 -6.02
C VAL A 221 26.56 8.87 -6.49
N VAL A 222 26.84 9.84 -5.59
CA VAL A 222 27.61 11.08 -5.83
C VAL A 222 28.53 11.45 -4.66
#